data_AF-A0A1H9AQU9-F1
#
_entry.id   AF-A0A1H9AQU9-F1
#
_cell.length_a   1.000
_cell.length_b   1.000
_cell.length_c   1.000
_cell.angle_alpha   90.00
_cell.angle_beta   90.00
_cell.angle_gamma   90.00
#
_symmetry.space_group_name_H-M   'P 1'
#
loop_
_entity.id
_entity.type
_entity.pdbx_description
1 polymer ?
#
loop_
_entity_poly.entity_id
_entity_poly.type
_entity_poly.pdbx_seq_one_letter_code
_entity_poly.pdbx_strand_id
1 'polypeptide(L)'
;MNKLTQFLKSKKSKSAFTLLEMLIVLIVVALLMAIIIPNVSGQRDRINQQAAENIKEIVETQRNTYVLVENDDQVSLNELYENGYLTEKQVSEAEKFLLVEGDLGDPVEIRPEFQSQ
;
A
#
# COMPACT_ATOMS: atom_id res chain seq x y z
N MET A 1 -52.09 -60.19 2.55
CA MET A 1 -50.67 -59.79 2.65
C MET A 1 -50.55 -58.29 2.40
N ASN A 2 -49.53 -57.60 2.94
CA ASN A 2 -49.13 -56.18 2.74
C ASN A 2 -49.07 -55.31 4.02
N LYS A 3 -49.11 -55.90 5.22
CA LYS A 3 -48.78 -55.17 6.46
C LYS A 3 -47.28 -55.16 6.78
N LEU A 4 -46.47 -55.96 6.08
CA LEU A 4 -45.03 -56.10 6.33
C LEU A 4 -44.20 -54.96 5.69
N THR A 5 -44.67 -54.40 4.58
CA THR A 5 -43.97 -53.32 3.85
C THR A 5 -44.17 -51.94 4.48
N GLN A 6 -45.16 -51.77 5.35
CA GLN A 6 -45.41 -50.50 6.06
C GLN A 6 -44.43 -50.27 7.22
N PHE A 7 -43.84 -51.33 7.78
CA PHE A 7 -42.89 -51.24 8.88
C PHE A 7 -41.49 -50.79 8.44
N LEU A 8 -41.18 -50.92 7.15
CA LEU A 8 -39.89 -50.51 6.57
C LEU A 8 -39.87 -49.06 6.08
N LYS A 9 -41.00 -48.34 6.13
CA LYS A 9 -41.12 -46.95 5.65
C LYS A 9 -41.00 -45.95 6.79
N SER A 10 -39.79 -45.80 7.35
CA SER A 10 -39.42 -44.61 8.12
C SER A 10 -37.91 -44.44 8.17
N LYS A 11 -37.30 -44.07 7.03
CA LYS A 11 -35.93 -43.53 7.02
C LYS A 11 -36.03 -42.06 7.44
N LYS A 12 -36.07 -41.80 8.75
CA LYS A 12 -35.89 -40.43 9.27
C LYS A 12 -34.51 -39.96 8.81
N SER A 13 -34.48 -38.95 7.95
CA SER A 13 -33.26 -38.24 7.58
C SER A 13 -32.60 -37.73 8.86
N LYS A 14 -31.45 -38.29 9.22
CA LYS A 14 -30.65 -37.69 10.28
C LYS A 14 -30.08 -36.39 9.74
N SER A 15 -30.39 -35.30 10.41
CA SER A 15 -29.84 -33.97 10.14
C SER A 15 -28.31 -34.05 10.17
N ALA A 16 -27.67 -33.80 9.02
CA ALA A 16 -26.23 -33.57 8.95
C ALA A 16 -25.96 -32.18 9.55
N PHE A 17 -25.81 -32.16 10.87
CA PHE A 17 -25.30 -31.02 11.62
C PHE A 17 -24.51 -31.59 12.79
N THR A 18 -23.41 -32.25 12.45
CA THR A 18 -22.52 -32.87 13.43
C THR A 18 -21.46 -31.87 13.87
N LEU A 19 -20.94 -32.01 15.08
CA LEU A 19 -19.79 -31.21 15.54
C LEU A 19 -18.57 -31.39 14.62
N LEU A 20 -18.43 -32.56 13.98
CA LEU A 20 -17.38 -32.85 13.02
C LEU A 20 -17.44 -31.93 11.79
N GLU A 21 -18.65 -31.57 11.36
CA GLU A 21 -18.86 -30.68 10.22
C GLU A 21 -18.44 -29.24 10.56
N MET A 22 -18.78 -28.76 11.75
CA MET A 22 -18.30 -27.45 12.24
C MET A 22 -16.78 -27.45 12.47
N LEU A 23 -16.20 -28.56 12.91
CA LEU A 23 -14.75 -28.70 13.09
C LEU A 23 -13.99 -28.60 11.76
N ILE A 24 -14.44 -29.30 10.72
CA ILE A 24 -13.83 -29.22 9.38
C ILE A 24 -13.92 -27.79 8.83
N VAL A 25 -15.05 -27.10 9.05
CA VAL A 25 -15.21 -25.70 8.63
C VAL A 25 -14.20 -24.78 9.32
N LEU A 26 -14.00 -24.90 10.63
CA LEU A 26 -13.00 -24.11 11.35
C LEU A 26 -11.57 -24.37 10.85
N ILE A 27 -11.25 -25.64 10.53
CA ILE A 27 -9.95 -26.01 9.95
C ILE A 27 -9.77 -25.34 8.59
N VAL A 28 -10.77 -25.39 7.70
CA VAL A 28 -10.69 -24.76 6.38
C VAL A 28 -10.55 -23.24 6.49
N VAL A 29 -11.32 -22.57 7.35
CA VAL A 29 -11.22 -21.11 7.55
C VAL A 29 -9.85 -20.72 8.11
N ALA A 30 -9.29 -21.49 9.05
CA ALA A 30 -7.96 -21.26 9.58
C ALA A 30 -6.88 -21.39 8.48
N LEU A 31 -6.97 -22.39 7.60
CA LEU A 31 -6.07 -22.55 6.45
C LEU A 31 -6.18 -21.38 5.46
N LEU A 32 -7.40 -20.93 5.15
CA LEU A 32 -7.61 -19.77 4.28
C LEU A 32 -7.00 -18.49 4.86
N MET A 33 -7.22 -18.21 6.15
CA MET A 33 -6.60 -17.05 6.83
C MET A 33 -5.07 -17.15 6.84
N ALA A 34 -4.53 -18.34 7.10
CA ALA A 34 -3.08 -18.58 7.10
C ALA A 34 -2.42 -18.35 5.74
N ILE A 35 -3.14 -18.48 4.62
CA ILE A 35 -2.65 -18.17 3.27
C ILE A 35 -2.77 -16.66 2.97
N ILE A 36 -3.86 -16.00 3.41
CA ILE A 36 -4.12 -14.57 3.11
C ILE A 36 -3.18 -13.65 3.89
N ILE A 37 -2.98 -13.90 5.19
CA ILE A 37 -2.17 -13.04 6.07
C ILE A 37 -0.72 -12.85 5.57
N PRO A 38 0.05 -13.90 5.22
CA PRO A 38 1.42 -13.72 4.75
C PRO A 38 1.49 -13.02 3.38
N ASN A 39 0.46 -13.15 2.54
CA ASN A 39 0.39 -12.44 1.26
C ASN A 39 0.10 -10.94 1.44
N VAL A 40 -0.51 -10.53 2.55
CA VAL A 40 -0.76 -9.11 2.86
C VAL A 40 0.44 -8.47 3.58
N SER A 41 1.27 -9.25 4.30
CA SER A 41 2.24 -8.71 5.27
C SER A 41 3.54 -8.11 4.72
N GLY A 42 3.69 -7.92 3.41
CA GLY A 42 4.92 -7.38 2.80
C GLY A 42 4.73 -6.19 1.84
N GLN A 43 3.50 -5.69 1.70
CA GLN A 43 3.19 -4.66 0.70
C GLN A 43 3.40 -3.23 1.22
N ARG A 44 3.35 -3.02 2.54
CA ARG A 44 3.41 -1.68 3.14
C ARG A 44 4.74 -0.98 2.90
N ASP A 45 5.85 -1.68 3.12
CA ASP A 45 7.19 -1.09 2.99
C ASP A 45 7.51 -0.75 1.53
N ARG A 46 7.16 -1.63 0.59
CA ARG A 46 7.28 -1.37 -0.86
C ARG A 46 6.42 -0.20 -1.31
N ILE A 47 5.19 -0.10 -0.81
CA ILE A 47 4.29 1.02 -1.12
C ILE A 47 4.87 2.33 -0.57
N ASN A 48 5.44 2.32 0.63
CA ASN A 48 6.04 3.52 1.23
C ASN A 48 7.29 3.97 0.44
N GLN A 49 8.15 3.05 0.02
CA GLN A 49 9.31 3.36 -0.81
C GLN A 49 8.92 3.95 -2.16
N GLN A 50 7.95 3.32 -2.85
CA GLN A 50 7.44 3.84 -4.12
C GLN A 50 6.78 5.21 -3.95
N ALA A 51 6.07 5.43 -2.84
CA ALA A 51 5.47 6.74 -2.56
C ALA A 51 6.53 7.83 -2.36
N ALA A 52 7.64 7.52 -1.68
CA ALA A 52 8.76 8.44 -1.51
C ALA A 52 9.41 8.79 -2.87
N GLU A 53 9.70 7.79 -3.70
CA GLU A 53 10.27 7.97 -5.04
C GLU A 53 9.36 8.86 -5.92
N ASN A 54 8.05 8.59 -5.91
CA ASN A 54 7.09 9.36 -6.69
C ASN A 54 7.01 10.83 -6.24
N ILE A 55 7.06 11.09 -4.93
CA ILE A 55 7.06 12.47 -4.41
C ILE A 55 8.33 13.21 -4.81
N LYS A 56 9.49 12.54 -4.78
CA LYS A 56 10.75 13.11 -5.27
C LYS A 56 10.66 13.51 -6.76
N GLU A 57 10.16 12.62 -7.61
CA GLU A 57 10.00 12.88 -9.05
C GLU A 57 9.06 14.08 -9.31
N ILE A 58 7.96 14.18 -8.54
CA ILE A 58 7.04 15.31 -8.64
C ILE A 58 7.76 16.61 -8.28
N VAL A 59 8.47 16.65 -7.14
CA VAL A 59 9.20 17.84 -6.70
C VAL A 59 10.25 18.25 -7.73
N GLU A 60 11.02 17.31 -8.27
CA GLU A 60 12.02 17.58 -9.31
C GLU A 60 11.36 18.12 -10.60
N THR A 61 10.23 17.54 -11.02
CA THR A 61 9.47 18.02 -12.19
C THR A 61 8.95 19.43 -12.00
N GLN A 62 8.42 19.73 -10.82
CA GLN A 62 7.89 21.05 -10.49
C GLN A 62 9.00 22.10 -10.37
N ARG A 63 10.14 21.72 -9.78
CA ARG A 63 11.35 22.53 -9.80
C ARG A 63 11.78 22.84 -11.22
N ASN A 64 11.94 21.83 -12.07
CA ASN A 64 12.37 22.03 -13.46
C ASN A 64 11.43 22.96 -14.23
N THR A 65 10.12 22.86 -13.97
CA THR A 65 9.13 23.74 -14.56
C THR A 65 9.28 25.18 -14.05
N TYR A 66 9.48 25.37 -12.74
CA TYR A 66 9.75 26.68 -12.16
C TYR A 66 11.01 27.32 -12.75
N VAL A 67 12.12 26.58 -12.81
CA VAL A 67 13.40 27.05 -13.39
C VAL A 67 13.20 27.48 -14.85
N LEU A 68 12.42 26.71 -15.62
CA LEU A 68 12.13 27.03 -17.03
C LEU A 68 11.33 28.32 -17.20
N VAL A 69 10.42 28.61 -16.28
CA VAL A 69 9.53 29.77 -16.36
C VAL A 69 10.19 31.02 -15.77
N GLU A 70 10.75 30.89 -14.58
CA GLU A 70 11.24 32.02 -13.77
C GLU A 70 12.75 32.27 -13.95
N ASN A 71 13.48 31.40 -14.67
CA ASN A 71 14.93 31.46 -14.86
C ASN A 71 15.73 31.51 -13.54
N ASP A 72 15.18 30.93 -12.49
CA ASP A 72 15.77 30.84 -11.16
C ASP A 72 16.02 29.37 -10.81
N ASP A 73 17.31 29.02 -10.66
CA ASP A 73 17.79 27.66 -10.39
C ASP A 73 17.77 27.29 -8.90
N GLN A 74 17.55 28.26 -8.01
CA GLN A 74 17.63 28.11 -6.56
C GLN A 74 16.26 28.21 -5.89
N VAL A 75 15.29 27.45 -6.39
CA VAL A 75 13.96 27.37 -5.78
C VAL A 75 13.91 26.35 -4.63
N SER A 76 13.38 26.80 -3.49
CA SER A 76 13.11 25.98 -2.30
C SER A 76 11.74 25.30 -2.36
N LEU A 77 11.54 24.27 -1.52
CA LEU A 77 10.24 23.59 -1.40
C LEU A 77 9.11 24.55 -1.00
N ASN A 78 9.40 25.52 -0.12
CA ASN A 78 8.43 26.52 0.30
C ASN A 78 8.08 27.46 -0.85
N GLU A 79 9.05 27.89 -1.66
CA GLU A 79 8.77 28.73 -2.83
C GLU A 79 7.96 27.97 -3.88
N LEU A 80 8.19 26.68 -4.08
CA LEU A 80 7.33 25.86 -4.95
C LEU A 80 5.88 25.77 -4.44
N TYR A 81 5.66 25.80 -3.13
CA TYR A 81 4.32 25.86 -2.54
C TYR A 81 3.67 27.24 -2.69
N GLU A 82 4.37 28.30 -2.30
CA GLU A 82 3.88 29.68 -2.37
C GLU A 82 3.55 30.10 -3.81
N ASN A 83 4.34 29.62 -4.79
CA ASN A 83 4.09 29.85 -6.21
C ASN A 83 3.09 28.85 -6.84
N GLY A 84 2.50 27.95 -6.05
CA GLY A 84 1.42 27.04 -6.47
C GLY A 84 1.85 25.84 -7.32
N TYR A 85 3.14 25.55 -7.41
CA TYR A 85 3.67 24.37 -8.11
C TYR A 85 3.50 23.08 -7.29
N LEU A 86 3.50 23.19 -5.95
CA LEU A 86 3.25 22.08 -5.03
C LEU A 86 2.05 22.35 -4.14
N THR A 87 1.34 21.28 -3.80
CA THR A 87 0.26 21.30 -2.79
C THR A 87 0.83 21.12 -1.39
N GLU A 88 0.12 21.61 -0.37
CA GLU A 88 0.48 21.42 1.05
C GLU A 88 0.73 19.94 1.39
N LYS A 89 -0.07 19.04 0.82
CA LYS A 89 0.10 17.59 0.99
C LYS A 89 1.43 17.10 0.41
N GLN A 90 1.84 17.57 -0.77
CA GLN A 90 3.10 17.17 -1.40
C GLN A 90 4.30 17.70 -0.63
N VAL A 91 4.23 18.92 -0.09
CA VAL A 91 5.25 19.49 0.79
C VAL A 91 5.38 18.64 2.07
N SER A 92 4.26 18.38 2.75
CA SER A 92 4.27 17.60 3.99
C SER A 92 4.78 16.16 3.79
N GLU A 93 4.41 15.49 2.70
CA GLU A 93 4.94 14.15 2.39
C GLU A 93 6.43 14.22 2.03
N ALA A 94 6.88 15.23 1.27
CA ALA A 94 8.30 15.43 0.97
C ALA A 94 9.11 15.63 2.25
N GLU A 95 8.67 16.52 3.15
CA GLU A 95 9.31 16.73 4.46
C GLU A 95 9.35 15.45 5.29
N LYS A 96 8.25 14.70 5.34
CA LYS A 96 8.17 13.44 6.06
C LYS A 96 9.15 12.40 5.54
N PHE A 97 9.28 12.25 4.22
CA PHE A 97 10.23 11.30 3.64
C PHE A 97 11.69 11.75 3.83
N LEU A 98 11.97 13.05 3.72
CA LEU A 98 13.29 13.64 4.00
C LEU A 98 13.72 13.45 5.46
N LEU A 99 12.78 13.35 6.41
CA LEU A 99 13.07 13.12 7.83
C LEU A 99 13.15 11.63 8.23
N VAL A 100 12.68 10.71 7.37
CA VAL A 100 12.63 9.26 7.65
C VAL A 100 13.86 8.52 7.11
N GLU A 101 14.52 9.02 6.06
CA GLU A 101 15.82 8.52 5.59
C GLU A 101 16.98 9.13 6.40
N GLY A 102 17.16 8.67 7.65
CA GLY A 102 18.33 8.94 8.47
C GLY A 102 19.63 8.27 7.99
N ASP A 103 19.85 8.14 6.68
CA ASP A 103 21.12 7.74 6.05
C ASP A 103 21.32 8.45 4.71
N LEU A 104 21.31 9.79 4.76
CA LEU A 104 22.38 10.59 4.15
C LEU A 104 22.56 11.80 5.07
N GLY A 105 23.59 11.75 5.90
CA GLY A 105 24.10 12.91 6.64
C GLY A 105 24.75 13.95 5.75
N ASP A 106 24.32 14.04 4.49
CA ASP A 106 24.75 15.04 3.53
C ASP A 106 23.50 15.83 3.12
N PRO A 107 23.55 17.17 3.15
CA PRO A 107 22.51 17.98 2.53
C PRO A 107 22.28 17.47 1.11
N VAL A 108 21.04 17.44 0.64
CA VAL A 108 20.66 17.06 -0.73
C VAL A 108 21.63 17.76 -1.70
N GLU A 109 22.65 17.03 -2.15
CA GLU A 109 23.71 17.60 -2.94
C GLU A 109 23.13 17.79 -4.33
N ILE A 110 22.92 19.06 -4.69
CA ILE A 110 22.52 19.45 -6.04
C ILE A 110 23.62 18.95 -6.96
N ARG A 111 23.33 17.88 -7.72
CA ARG A 111 24.22 17.31 -8.71
C ARG A 111 24.72 18.43 -9.66
N PRO A 112 26.02 18.74 -9.70
CA PRO A 112 26.57 19.87 -10.45
C PRO A 112 26.60 19.65 -11.97
N GLU A 113 26.16 18.50 -12.45
CA GLU A 113 26.20 18.12 -13.87
C GLU A 113 25.24 18.89 -14.80
N PHE A 114 24.54 19.91 -14.29
CA PHE A 114 23.79 20.86 -15.11
C PHE A 114 24.37 22.28 -15.11
N GLN A 115 25.52 22.53 -14.47
CA GLN A 115 26.20 23.84 -14.49
C GLN A 115 27.16 24.04 -15.68
N SER A 116 27.13 23.18 -16.68
CA SER A 116 27.96 23.35 -17.88
C SER A 116 27.30 22.71 -19.08
N GLN A 117 26.32 23.41 -19.65
CA GLN A 117 26.08 23.48 -21.10
C GLN A 117 25.04 24.54 -21.44
#